data_AF-A0A1I1PB47-F1
#
_entry.id   AF-A0A1I1PB47-F1
#
_cell.length_a   1.000
_cell.length_b   1.000
_cell.length_c   1.000
_cell.angle_alpha   90.00
_cell.angle_beta   90.00
_cell.angle_gamma   90.00
#
_symmetry.space_group_name_H-M   'P 1'
#
loop_
_entity.id
_entity.type
_entity.pdbx_description
1 polymer ?
#
loop_
_entity_poly.entity_id
_entity_poly.type
_entity_poly.pdbx_seq_one_letter_code
_entity_poly.pdbx_strand_id
1 'polypeptide(L)'
;MKNLTKLFLLAMLVVFASCQNETVTEDTSALSEEEVMENELAQEDEILVSDGEEDETFVLNNDLSTDMPAQDLSFSLASNSYSEGSSKCEADLDALKLSLPETVTVTTKDPECSPTGGAFIGLDITEGPLAGLDYDAYCIDLEGFIDISTYTFDVYSSYDETLSGLEQSPGVPLFENADVFGKINYILNQDIIGTESPLGGTYTFGHVQWAIWELIEGTGNNCTNDCDYLSCNPINQWDNDKTYNESLGLEIVALAEGQENFVPECGQKVAVVLASTVQQSLIISVDVPEKEEVCSDCEGEVTQLELEFDWHRAKKVDIVQRYEGTRYGKRVYCNRSVQPGEVINISGTNRDGTFGKYIYIYINNCYYTKIRTNCDTKIGPGYYRGVFNVVSGKSSKGGELCEFVESTHYKCVRYW
;
A
#
# COMPACT_ATOMS: atom_id res chain seq x y z
N MET A 1 96.91 7.37 -8.36
CA MET A 1 97.42 6.42 -7.35
C MET A 1 96.63 5.12 -7.43
N LYS A 2 97.35 4.05 -7.85
CA LYS A 2 97.15 2.61 -7.66
C LYS A 2 95.72 1.98 -7.64
N ASN A 3 95.55 1.10 -8.64
CA ASN A 3 94.97 -0.26 -8.58
C ASN A 3 93.43 -0.36 -8.55
N LEU A 4 92.74 -0.83 -9.62
CA LEU A 4 92.62 -2.24 -10.06
C LEU A 4 92.47 -3.19 -8.84
N THR A 5 91.47 -4.06 -8.72
CA THR A 5 91.20 -5.20 -9.60
C THR A 5 89.98 -5.97 -9.07
N LYS A 6 89.01 -6.30 -9.94
CA LYS A 6 88.31 -7.63 -10.12
C LYS A 6 87.56 -8.27 -8.93
N LEU A 7 86.44 -8.97 -9.05
CA LEU A 7 85.52 -9.48 -10.10
C LEU A 7 84.46 -10.25 -9.24
N PHE A 8 83.15 -10.21 -9.46
CA PHE A 8 82.46 -11.16 -10.35
C PHE A 8 80.93 -10.99 -10.29
N LEU A 9 80.32 -11.17 -11.47
CA LEU A 9 78.93 -11.54 -11.83
C LEU A 9 77.79 -10.51 -11.63
N LEU A 10 77.20 -9.91 -12.69
CA LEU A 10 76.18 -10.42 -13.65
C LEU A 10 74.80 -10.53 -12.95
N ALA A 11 73.65 -10.02 -13.40
CA ALA A 11 73.15 -9.30 -14.58
C ALA A 11 71.90 -8.51 -14.10
N MET A 12 71.72 -7.23 -14.44
CA MET A 12 70.81 -6.71 -15.48
C MET A 12 69.34 -7.21 -15.48
N LEU A 13 68.43 -6.23 -15.41
CA LEU A 13 67.00 -6.19 -15.85
C LEU A 13 66.01 -7.00 -14.98
N VAL A 14 64.90 -6.46 -14.47
CA VAL A 14 63.94 -5.48 -15.00
C VAL A 14 63.34 -4.65 -13.85
N VAL A 15 63.21 -3.34 -14.08
CA VAL A 15 62.44 -2.42 -13.23
C VAL A 15 60.98 -2.49 -13.66
N PHE A 16 60.08 -2.89 -12.76
CA PHE A 16 58.73 -2.34 -12.73
C PHE A 16 58.47 -1.77 -11.33
N ALA A 17 57.91 -0.57 -11.37
CA ALA A 17 57.72 0.33 -10.25
C ALA A 17 56.73 -0.24 -9.23
N SER A 18 57.15 -0.12 -7.97
CA SER A 18 56.36 -0.22 -6.77
C SER A 18 55.37 0.94 -6.64
N CYS A 19 54.15 0.63 -6.22
CA CYS A 19 53.50 1.29 -5.09
C CYS A 19 52.85 0.19 -4.24
N GLN A 20 53.46 -0.07 -3.08
CA GLN A 20 52.74 -0.50 -1.87
C GLN A 20 51.80 0.66 -1.46
N ASN A 21 50.70 0.52 -0.73
CA ASN A 21 50.51 -0.28 0.48
C ASN A 21 49.00 -0.43 0.82
N GLU A 22 48.64 -1.59 1.37
CA GLU A 22 47.63 -1.89 2.42
C GLU A 22 46.38 -1.00 2.60
N THR A 23 45.20 -1.63 2.51
CA THR A 23 44.46 -2.10 3.71
C THR A 23 43.61 -3.32 3.33
N VAL A 24 43.98 -4.46 3.90
CA VAL A 24 43.22 -5.72 3.86
C VAL A 24 42.25 -5.70 5.05
N THR A 25 40.98 -5.94 4.78
CA THR A 25 40.09 -6.66 5.69
C THR A 25 39.72 -7.95 4.98
N GLU A 26 40.13 -9.08 5.58
CA GLU A 26 39.59 -10.43 5.37
C GLU A 26 38.05 -10.34 5.37
N ASP A 27 37.29 -10.92 4.44
CA ASP A 27 37.27 -12.33 4.05
C ASP A 27 37.20 -12.50 2.53
N THR A 28 38.16 -13.21 1.96
CA THR A 28 37.97 -13.89 0.68
C THR A 28 38.46 -15.31 0.86
N SER A 29 37.51 -16.23 1.00
CA SER A 29 37.73 -17.65 0.79
C SER A 29 38.34 -17.83 -0.60
N ALA A 30 39.63 -18.16 -0.64
CA ALA A 30 40.26 -18.65 -1.84
C ALA A 30 39.59 -19.98 -2.19
N LEU A 31 38.65 -19.93 -3.14
CA LEU A 31 38.07 -21.11 -3.75
C LEU A 31 39.20 -21.91 -4.40
N SER A 32 39.19 -23.21 -4.16
CA SER A 32 40.21 -24.12 -4.67
C SER A 32 40.13 -24.21 -6.19
N GLU A 33 41.24 -24.53 -6.87
CA GLU A 33 41.26 -24.79 -8.33
C GLU A 33 40.27 -25.92 -8.73
N GLU A 34 39.85 -26.74 -7.76
CA GLU A 34 38.85 -27.81 -7.90
C GLU A 34 37.41 -27.25 -7.94
N GLU A 35 37.09 -26.20 -7.18
CA GLU A 35 35.79 -25.50 -7.23
C GLU A 35 35.63 -24.63 -8.49
N VAL A 36 36.74 -24.09 -9.02
CA VAL A 36 36.72 -23.38 -10.32
C VAL A 36 36.45 -24.37 -11.46
N MET A 37 37.05 -25.57 -11.41
CA MET A 37 36.77 -26.63 -12.39
C MET A 37 35.33 -27.15 -12.29
N GLU A 38 34.77 -27.34 -11.09
CA GLU A 38 33.35 -27.77 -10.96
C GLU A 38 32.37 -26.68 -11.43
N ASN A 39 32.69 -25.39 -11.26
CA ASN A 39 31.86 -24.30 -11.80
C ASN A 39 31.94 -24.18 -13.33
N GLU A 40 33.10 -24.48 -13.94
CA GLU A 40 33.24 -24.54 -15.40
C GLU A 40 32.63 -25.83 -15.99
N LEU A 41 32.71 -26.97 -15.29
CA LEU A 41 32.08 -28.23 -15.71
C LEU A 41 30.55 -28.25 -15.49
N ALA A 42 30.02 -27.46 -14.55
CA ALA A 42 28.57 -27.29 -14.37
C ALA A 42 27.93 -26.34 -15.41
N GLN A 43 28.71 -25.72 -16.30
CA GLN A 43 28.21 -24.86 -17.36
C GLN A 43 27.75 -25.64 -18.62
N GLU A 44 28.18 -26.89 -18.83
CA GLU A 44 28.00 -27.57 -20.12
C GLU A 44 26.77 -28.48 -20.24
N ASP A 45 26.06 -28.85 -19.16
CA ASP A 45 24.97 -29.85 -19.24
C ASP A 45 23.62 -29.42 -18.64
N GLU A 46 23.41 -28.13 -18.40
CA GLU A 46 22.06 -27.65 -18.07
C GLU A 46 21.27 -27.41 -19.37
N ILE A 47 20.43 -28.38 -19.74
CA ILE A 47 19.57 -28.31 -20.91
C ILE A 47 18.63 -27.09 -20.76
N LEU A 48 19.02 -25.96 -21.36
CA LEU A 48 18.14 -24.84 -21.62
C LEU A 48 17.06 -25.32 -22.59
N VAL A 49 15.91 -25.74 -22.06
CA VAL A 49 14.74 -26.02 -22.89
C VAL A 49 14.21 -24.66 -23.36
N SER A 50 14.72 -24.21 -24.50
CA SER A 50 14.10 -23.13 -25.25
C SER A 50 12.69 -23.58 -25.69
N ASP A 51 11.77 -22.63 -25.80
CA ASP A 51 10.45 -22.91 -26.39
C ASP A 51 10.53 -23.31 -27.88
N GLY A 52 11.72 -23.25 -28.49
CA GLY A 52 12.00 -23.70 -29.84
C GLY A 52 11.38 -22.82 -30.92
N GLU A 53 10.79 -21.68 -30.55
CA GLU A 53 10.14 -20.75 -31.49
C GLU A 53 11.04 -19.54 -31.80
N GLU A 54 12.28 -19.79 -32.20
CA GLU A 54 13.18 -18.73 -32.66
C GLU A 54 12.56 -17.96 -33.85
N ASP A 55 12.60 -16.63 -33.77
CA ASP A 55 12.20 -15.75 -34.87
C ASP A 55 13.41 -15.54 -35.80
N GLU A 56 13.52 -16.37 -36.85
CA GLU A 56 14.62 -16.32 -37.83
C GLU A 56 14.79 -14.94 -38.50
N THR A 57 13.78 -14.07 -38.42
CA THR A 57 13.83 -12.72 -39.00
C THR A 57 14.40 -11.67 -38.05
N PHE A 58 14.59 -12.00 -36.77
CA PHE A 58 15.05 -11.08 -35.75
C PHE A 58 16.58 -10.94 -35.76
N VAL A 59 17.07 -9.70 -35.82
CA VAL A 59 18.50 -9.37 -35.84
C VAL A 59 18.81 -8.42 -34.69
N LEU A 60 19.71 -8.85 -33.79
CA LEU A 60 20.22 -7.97 -32.75
C LEU A 60 21.10 -6.88 -33.40
N ASN A 61 20.90 -5.61 -33.05
CA ASN A 61 21.80 -4.56 -33.53
C ASN A 61 23.21 -4.79 -32.95
N ASN A 62 24.20 -4.94 -33.83
CA ASN A 62 25.61 -5.22 -33.50
C ASN A 62 26.37 -4.07 -32.78
N ASP A 63 25.67 -3.06 -32.25
CA ASP A 63 26.28 -1.82 -31.74
C ASP A 63 26.07 -1.59 -30.23
N LEU A 64 26.07 -2.67 -29.44
CA LEU A 64 25.93 -2.61 -27.99
C LEU A 64 27.02 -3.45 -27.31
N SER A 65 28.28 -3.03 -27.47
CA SER A 65 29.42 -3.55 -26.70
C SER A 65 29.66 -2.78 -25.40
N THR A 66 28.76 -1.88 -25.03
CA THR A 66 28.82 -1.10 -23.80
C THR A 66 27.84 -1.66 -22.80
N ASP A 67 28.34 -2.18 -21.68
CA ASP A 67 27.53 -2.47 -20.50
C ASP A 67 26.65 -1.25 -20.19
N MET A 68 25.35 -1.47 -19.98
CA MET A 68 24.47 -0.40 -19.50
C MET A 68 24.97 0.02 -18.11
N PRO A 69 25.05 1.33 -17.81
CA PRO A 69 25.42 1.77 -16.48
C PRO A 69 24.50 1.10 -15.46
N ALA A 70 25.08 0.65 -14.34
CA ALA A 70 24.30 0.23 -13.19
C ALA A 70 23.35 1.38 -12.83
N GLN A 71 22.05 1.14 -12.93
CA GLN A 71 21.10 2.00 -12.23
C GLN A 71 21.20 1.57 -10.79
N ASP A 72 21.52 2.51 -9.90
CA ASP A 72 21.52 2.28 -8.46
C ASP A 72 20.16 1.67 -8.09
N LEU A 73 20.20 0.43 -7.62
CA LEU A 73 19.07 -0.22 -7.00
C LEU A 73 18.90 0.46 -5.63
N SER A 74 18.02 1.46 -5.56
CA SER A 74 17.49 1.87 -4.26
C SER A 74 16.53 0.77 -3.83
N PHE A 75 16.99 -0.08 -2.91
CA PHE A 75 16.11 -0.96 -2.16
C PHE A 75 15.24 -0.09 -1.25
N SER A 76 14.04 0.25 -1.72
CA SER A 76 12.95 0.67 -0.84
C SER A 76 12.21 -0.58 -0.42
N LEU A 77 12.57 -1.12 0.74
CA LEU A 77 11.63 -1.93 1.53
C LEU A 77 10.68 -0.95 2.22
N ALA A 78 9.81 -0.34 1.43
CA ALA A 78 8.59 0.27 1.90
C ALA A 78 7.46 -0.55 1.28
N SER A 79 6.50 -0.94 2.10
CA SER A 79 5.15 -1.28 1.64
C SER A 79 4.76 -0.35 0.49
N ASN A 80 4.40 -0.90 -0.67
CA ASN A 80 3.96 -0.13 -1.82
C ASN A 80 2.66 0.64 -1.49
N SER A 81 2.78 1.77 -0.81
CA SER A 81 1.90 2.91 -0.97
C SER A 81 2.51 3.78 -2.06
N TYR A 82 2.13 3.48 -3.30
CA TYR A 82 2.48 4.30 -4.45
C TYR A 82 1.70 5.62 -4.36
N SER A 83 2.40 6.73 -4.09
CA SER A 83 1.94 8.06 -4.51
C SER A 83 3.10 9.06 -4.58
N GLU A 84 3.84 9.01 -5.69
CA GLU A 84 4.45 10.21 -6.26
C GLU A 84 4.01 10.28 -7.73
N GLY A 85 2.92 11.00 -7.96
CA GLY A 85 2.39 11.18 -9.31
C GLY A 85 0.92 11.53 -9.41
N SER A 86 0.33 12.27 -8.46
CA SER A 86 -0.99 12.90 -8.63
C SER A 86 -2.08 11.97 -9.22
N SER A 87 -2.15 10.71 -8.79
CA SER A 87 -3.44 10.03 -8.80
C SER A 87 -4.22 10.65 -7.65
N LYS A 88 -5.27 11.38 -8.00
CA LYS A 88 -6.19 11.92 -7.01
C LYS A 88 -6.88 10.70 -6.40
N CYS A 89 -6.53 10.33 -5.17
CA CYS A 89 -7.24 9.25 -4.50
C CYS A 89 -8.75 9.58 -4.49
N GLU A 90 -9.56 8.61 -4.87
CA GLU A 90 -11.02 8.70 -4.86
C GLU A 90 -11.51 7.91 -3.65
N ALA A 91 -12.29 8.54 -2.76
CA ALA A 91 -12.87 7.88 -1.60
C ALA A 91 -13.95 6.87 -2.02
N ASP A 92 -13.97 5.69 -1.41
CA ASP A 92 -14.95 4.63 -1.70
C ASP A 92 -15.87 4.31 -0.52
N LEU A 93 -16.73 5.28 -0.17
CA LEU A 93 -17.70 5.11 0.92
C LEU A 93 -18.75 4.02 0.64
N ASP A 94 -18.99 3.70 -0.64
CA ASP A 94 -19.87 2.60 -1.04
C ASP A 94 -19.23 1.24 -0.72
N ALA A 95 -17.94 1.07 -1.04
CA ALA A 95 -17.20 -0.12 -0.65
C ALA A 95 -17.09 -0.25 0.87
N LEU A 96 -16.86 0.87 1.59
CA LEU A 96 -16.91 0.85 3.06
C LEU A 96 -18.25 0.29 3.54
N LYS A 97 -19.37 0.86 3.08
CA LYS A 97 -20.71 0.44 3.48
C LYS A 97 -20.95 -1.06 3.22
N LEU A 98 -20.47 -1.58 2.09
CA LEU A 98 -20.58 -3.00 1.74
C LEU A 98 -19.68 -3.90 2.58
N SER A 99 -18.56 -3.38 3.09
CA SER A 99 -17.61 -4.13 3.93
C SER A 99 -18.01 -4.20 5.40
N LEU A 100 -18.89 -3.31 5.86
CA LEU A 100 -19.34 -3.29 7.25
C LEU A 100 -20.14 -4.57 7.56
N PRO A 101 -19.87 -5.24 8.68
CA PRO A 101 -20.70 -6.37 9.12
C PRO A 101 -22.08 -5.86 9.53
N GLU A 102 -23.10 -6.73 9.59
CA GLU A 102 -24.42 -6.35 10.13
C GLU A 102 -24.35 -6.07 11.64
N THR A 103 -23.54 -6.85 12.36
CA THR A 103 -23.33 -6.71 13.81
C THR A 103 -21.86 -6.89 14.16
N VAL A 104 -21.45 -6.31 15.29
CA VAL A 104 -20.09 -6.46 15.81
C VAL A 104 -20.10 -6.68 17.32
N THR A 105 -19.18 -7.52 17.79
CA THR A 105 -18.94 -7.71 19.23
C THR A 105 -17.76 -6.83 19.65
N VAL A 106 -17.99 -6.01 20.67
CA VAL A 106 -17.05 -5.00 21.14
C VAL A 106 -16.81 -5.19 22.62
N THR A 107 -15.55 -5.08 23.04
CA THR A 107 -15.18 -4.98 24.46
C THR A 107 -14.86 -3.53 24.78
N THR A 108 -15.60 -2.95 25.72
CA THR A 108 -15.38 -1.59 26.20
C THR A 108 -14.31 -1.56 27.28
N LYS A 109 -13.62 -0.44 27.39
CA LYS A 109 -12.56 -0.18 28.39
C LYS A 109 -12.52 1.30 28.77
N ASP A 110 -11.81 1.57 29.86
CA ASP A 110 -11.45 2.94 30.21
C ASP A 110 -10.71 3.61 29.03
N PRO A 111 -11.11 4.83 28.61
CA PRO A 111 -10.42 5.54 27.54
C PRO A 111 -9.02 5.98 28.00
N GLU A 112 -8.07 6.00 27.06
CA GLU A 112 -6.76 6.61 27.31
C GLU A 112 -6.90 8.13 27.34
N CYS A 113 -7.07 8.68 28.54
CA CYS A 113 -7.33 10.10 28.70
C CYS A 113 -6.05 10.92 28.88
N SER A 114 -5.88 11.98 28.08
CA SER A 114 -4.77 12.92 28.22
C SER A 114 -5.19 14.37 27.96
N PRO A 115 -4.38 15.38 28.33
CA PRO A 115 -4.69 16.77 28.03
C PRO A 115 -4.80 17.09 26.52
N THR A 116 -4.25 16.24 25.66
CA THR A 116 -4.17 16.45 24.20
C THR A 116 -4.80 15.29 23.42
N GLY A 117 -5.62 14.45 24.06
CA GLY A 117 -6.21 13.27 23.43
C GLY A 117 -7.14 12.51 24.37
N GLY A 118 -7.84 11.52 23.82
CA GLY A 118 -8.78 10.68 24.52
C GLY A 118 -10.18 10.76 23.92
N ALA A 119 -11.09 9.97 24.48
CA ALA A 119 -12.45 9.79 24.01
C ALA A 119 -13.39 9.52 25.18
N PHE A 120 -14.69 9.39 24.89
CA PHE A 120 -15.68 9.06 25.90
C PHE A 120 -15.50 7.64 26.46
N ILE A 121 -15.19 6.69 25.58
CA ILE A 121 -14.89 5.31 25.96
C ILE A 121 -13.90 4.69 24.96
N GLY A 122 -13.05 3.78 25.44
CA GLY A 122 -12.16 2.99 24.58
C GLY A 122 -12.81 1.67 24.20
N LEU A 123 -12.57 1.19 22.97
CA LEU A 123 -13.15 -0.06 22.47
C LEU A 123 -12.09 -0.99 21.85
N ASP A 124 -12.29 -2.29 22.01
CA ASP A 124 -11.56 -3.34 21.32
C ASP A 124 -12.52 -4.23 20.52
N ILE A 125 -12.20 -4.44 19.24
CA ILE A 125 -12.93 -5.30 18.33
C ILE A 125 -11.97 -6.41 17.88
N THR A 126 -12.23 -7.65 18.29
CA THR A 126 -11.23 -8.72 18.12
C THR A 126 -11.29 -9.40 16.76
N GLU A 127 -12.42 -9.33 16.06
CA GLU A 127 -12.68 -10.10 14.85
C GLU A 127 -13.49 -9.31 13.83
N GLY A 128 -13.34 -9.69 12.55
CA GLY A 128 -14.11 -9.15 11.44
C GLY A 128 -13.48 -7.92 10.78
N PRO A 129 -14.21 -7.29 9.83
CA PRO A 129 -13.70 -6.17 9.04
C PRO A 129 -13.35 -4.92 9.86
N LEU A 130 -13.93 -4.79 11.05
CA LEU A 130 -13.68 -3.69 11.99
C LEU A 130 -12.65 -4.07 13.08
N ALA A 131 -11.99 -5.22 12.97
CA ALA A 131 -11.05 -5.67 13.99
C ALA A 131 -9.93 -4.63 14.21
N GLY A 132 -9.71 -4.28 15.47
CA GLY A 132 -8.77 -3.26 15.89
C GLY A 132 -8.79 -3.11 17.41
N LEU A 133 -7.71 -2.56 17.95
CA LEU A 133 -7.56 -2.29 19.37
C LEU A 133 -7.53 -0.77 19.59
N ASP A 134 -7.94 -0.36 20.78
CA ASP A 134 -7.82 1.02 21.25
C ASP A 134 -8.59 2.02 20.38
N TYR A 135 -9.77 1.65 19.89
CA TYR A 135 -10.64 2.60 19.22
C TYR A 135 -11.13 3.66 20.20
N ASP A 136 -10.91 4.92 19.85
CA ASP A 136 -11.60 6.06 20.44
C ASP A 136 -13.06 6.08 20.00
N ALA A 137 -13.97 6.05 20.97
CA ALA A 137 -15.40 6.08 20.71
C ALA A 137 -16.12 7.21 21.43
N TYR A 138 -17.16 7.71 20.77
CA TYR A 138 -18.03 8.77 21.27
C TYR A 138 -19.45 8.26 21.37
N CYS A 139 -20.15 8.71 22.39
CA CYS A 139 -21.55 8.45 22.63
C CYS A 139 -22.44 9.29 21.69
N ILE A 140 -23.52 8.70 21.19
CA ILE A 140 -24.46 9.33 20.25
C ILE A 140 -25.94 9.14 20.63
N ASP A 141 -26.21 8.89 21.90
CA ASP A 141 -27.56 8.75 22.49
C ASP A 141 -27.44 9.19 23.96
N LEU A 142 -28.41 9.89 24.57
CA LEU A 142 -28.30 10.31 25.98
C LEU A 142 -28.96 9.32 26.94
N GLU A 143 -29.84 8.47 26.44
CA GLU A 143 -30.70 7.59 27.23
C GLU A 143 -30.06 6.22 27.50
N GLY A 144 -29.01 5.90 26.76
CA GLY A 144 -28.23 4.68 26.88
C GLY A 144 -27.38 4.59 28.16
N PHE A 145 -26.94 3.38 28.46
CA PHE A 145 -25.97 3.12 29.52
C PHE A 145 -24.88 2.19 29.02
N ILE A 146 -23.65 2.38 29.51
CA ILE A 146 -22.51 1.55 29.15
C ILE A 146 -21.56 1.40 30.33
N ASP A 147 -21.10 0.17 30.53
CA ASP A 147 -20.07 -0.21 31.50
C ASP A 147 -18.86 -0.81 30.77
N ILE A 148 -17.79 -1.12 31.51
CA ILE A 148 -16.67 -1.93 31.02
C ILE A 148 -17.10 -3.40 30.92
N SER A 149 -17.46 -3.84 29.72
CA SER A 149 -17.98 -5.17 29.43
C SER A 149 -17.87 -5.51 27.93
N THR A 150 -18.50 -6.60 27.52
CA THR A 150 -18.60 -6.98 26.12
C THR A 150 -20.05 -6.89 25.66
N TYR A 151 -20.26 -6.20 24.54
CA TYR A 151 -21.58 -5.95 23.96
C TYR A 151 -21.61 -6.30 22.47
N THR A 152 -22.82 -6.48 21.95
CA THR A 152 -23.06 -6.62 20.52
C THR A 152 -23.87 -5.42 20.04
N PHE A 153 -23.42 -4.82 18.94
CA PHE A 153 -24.06 -3.66 18.32
C PHE A 153 -24.47 -4.00 16.89
N ASP A 154 -25.55 -3.37 16.43
CA ASP A 154 -25.86 -3.28 15.01
C ASP A 154 -24.95 -2.19 14.40
N VAL A 155 -24.42 -2.46 13.20
CA VAL A 155 -23.38 -1.62 12.60
C VAL A 155 -23.92 -0.91 11.37
N TYR A 156 -23.68 0.39 11.30
CA TYR A 156 -24.10 1.23 10.18
C TYR A 156 -22.98 2.17 9.77
N SER A 157 -22.93 2.51 8.48
CA SER A 157 -22.19 3.69 8.04
C SER A 157 -22.91 4.95 8.52
N SER A 158 -22.18 6.00 8.88
CA SER A 158 -22.77 7.34 9.13
C SER A 158 -23.49 7.95 7.93
N TYR A 159 -23.31 7.38 6.73
CA TYR A 159 -24.05 7.72 5.51
C TYR A 159 -25.23 6.77 5.23
N ASP A 160 -25.59 5.92 6.17
CA ASP A 160 -26.73 5.02 5.99
C ASP A 160 -28.07 5.76 6.16
N GLU A 161 -28.85 5.83 5.09
CA GLU A 161 -30.18 6.45 5.07
C GLU A 161 -31.17 5.78 6.05
N THR A 162 -30.90 4.56 6.51
CA THR A 162 -31.75 3.86 7.49
C THR A 162 -31.63 4.41 8.90
N LEU A 163 -30.57 5.16 9.23
CA LEU A 163 -30.34 5.71 10.56
C LEU A 163 -31.50 6.58 11.05
N SER A 164 -32.13 7.37 10.18
CA SER A 164 -33.28 8.22 10.54
C SER A 164 -34.55 7.42 10.88
N GLY A 165 -34.59 6.13 10.54
CA GLY A 165 -35.72 5.24 10.78
C GLY A 165 -35.51 4.28 11.95
N LEU A 166 -34.35 4.32 12.61
CA LEU A 166 -34.10 3.51 13.80
C LEU A 166 -34.92 4.05 14.97
N GLU A 167 -35.52 3.15 15.73
CA GLU A 167 -36.37 3.47 16.87
C GLU A 167 -35.83 2.77 18.12
N GLN A 168 -35.61 3.52 19.20
CA GLN A 168 -35.29 2.95 20.51
C GLN A 168 -36.49 2.17 21.07
N SER A 169 -37.69 2.72 20.87
CA SER A 169 -38.97 2.08 21.19
C SER A 169 -40.04 2.57 20.20
N PRO A 170 -41.20 1.90 20.07
CA PRO A 170 -42.17 2.23 19.02
C PRO A 170 -42.56 3.72 18.99
N GLY A 171 -42.18 4.42 17.93
CA GLY A 171 -42.43 5.85 17.72
C GLY A 171 -41.50 6.81 18.48
N VAL A 172 -40.43 6.29 19.09
CA VAL A 172 -39.35 7.08 19.68
C VAL A 172 -38.09 6.82 18.84
N PRO A 173 -37.58 7.82 18.10
CA PRO A 173 -36.38 7.64 17.31
C PRO A 173 -35.21 7.21 18.20
N LEU A 174 -34.25 6.48 17.61
CA LEU A 174 -32.99 6.20 18.29
C LEU A 174 -32.06 7.42 18.26
N PHE A 175 -32.18 8.24 17.22
CA PHE A 175 -31.38 9.46 17.03
C PHE A 175 -32.29 10.61 16.62
N GLU A 176 -32.27 11.67 17.40
CA GLU A 176 -33.25 12.75 17.35
C GLU A 176 -33.08 13.59 16.09
N ASN A 177 -31.82 13.74 15.67
CA ASN A 177 -31.41 14.41 14.45
C ASN A 177 -30.40 13.57 13.66
N ALA A 178 -30.83 12.44 13.09
CA ALA A 178 -29.95 11.58 12.29
C ALA A 178 -29.31 12.27 11.07
N ASP A 179 -29.86 13.37 10.56
CA ASP A 179 -29.30 14.10 9.41
C ASP A 179 -28.00 14.89 9.73
N VAL A 180 -27.54 14.89 10.99
CA VAL A 180 -26.34 15.64 11.41
C VAL A 180 -25.03 14.86 11.30
N PHE A 181 -25.05 13.61 10.85
CA PHE A 181 -23.85 12.79 10.77
C PHE A 181 -22.76 13.38 9.85
N GLY A 182 -23.11 14.16 8.84
CA GLY A 182 -22.13 14.94 8.06
C GLY A 182 -21.33 15.93 8.92
N LYS A 183 -22.01 16.62 9.86
CA LYS A 183 -21.36 17.54 10.82
C LYS A 183 -20.46 16.79 11.79
N ILE A 184 -20.91 15.63 12.27
CA ILE A 184 -20.12 14.77 13.16
C ILE A 184 -18.85 14.30 12.43
N ASN A 185 -18.98 13.79 11.21
CA ASN A 185 -17.83 13.42 10.36
C ASN A 185 -16.86 14.59 10.17
N TYR A 186 -17.38 15.81 9.98
CA TYR A 186 -16.53 16.99 9.87
C TYR A 186 -15.74 17.24 11.16
N ILE A 187 -16.40 17.26 12.33
CA ILE A 187 -15.78 17.46 13.66
C ILE A 187 -14.65 16.46 13.91
N LEU A 188 -14.87 15.17 13.61
CA LEU A 188 -13.90 14.10 13.81
C LEU A 188 -12.63 14.25 12.96
N ASN A 189 -12.64 15.13 11.95
CA ASN A 189 -11.52 15.39 11.04
C ASN A 189 -10.82 16.74 11.27
N GLN A 190 -11.11 17.45 12.36
CA GLN A 190 -10.57 18.80 12.61
C GLN A 190 -9.39 18.87 13.61
N ASP A 191 -8.89 17.73 14.13
CA ASP A 191 -7.80 17.70 15.13
C ASP A 191 -8.01 18.66 16.33
N ILE A 192 -9.25 18.71 16.84
CA ILE A 192 -9.68 19.75 17.81
C ILE A 192 -9.01 19.59 19.18
N ILE A 193 -8.87 18.36 19.66
CA ILE A 193 -8.48 18.09 21.05
C ILE A 193 -7.05 18.60 21.29
N GLY A 194 -6.87 19.35 22.38
CA GLY A 194 -5.59 19.96 22.74
C GLY A 194 -5.30 21.31 22.05
N THR A 195 -6.14 21.76 21.11
CA THR A 195 -6.00 23.09 20.49
C THR A 195 -6.58 24.20 21.38
N GLU A 196 -6.12 25.45 21.20
CA GLU A 196 -6.57 26.59 21.99
C GLU A 196 -7.94 27.10 21.53
N SER A 197 -8.83 27.38 22.50
CA SER A 197 -10.11 28.03 22.24
C SER A 197 -9.94 29.56 22.16
N PRO A 198 -10.69 30.26 21.27
CA PRO A 198 -10.79 31.72 21.26
C PRO A 198 -11.25 32.33 22.59
N LEU A 199 -12.02 31.60 23.39
CA LEU A 199 -12.45 31.99 24.73
C LEU A 199 -11.38 31.74 25.82
N GLY A 200 -10.28 31.09 25.45
CA GLY A 200 -9.19 30.67 26.34
C GLY A 200 -9.24 29.18 26.66
N GLY A 201 -8.16 28.66 27.25
CA GLY A 201 -8.03 27.23 27.56
C GLY A 201 -7.86 26.35 26.32
N THR A 202 -7.97 25.04 26.51
CA THR A 202 -7.78 24.03 25.47
C THR A 202 -9.01 23.14 25.33
N TYR A 203 -9.36 22.77 24.10
CA TYR A 203 -10.41 21.79 23.89
C TYR A 203 -10.00 20.41 24.40
N THR A 204 -10.99 19.62 24.79
CA THR A 204 -10.82 18.29 25.38
C THR A 204 -11.80 17.33 24.69
N PHE A 205 -11.63 16.02 24.86
CA PHE A 205 -12.60 15.04 24.35
C PHE A 205 -14.01 15.30 24.88
N GLY A 206 -14.15 15.81 26.12
CA GLY A 206 -15.43 16.15 26.72
C GLY A 206 -16.17 17.25 25.96
N HIS A 207 -15.45 18.26 25.45
CA HIS A 207 -16.03 19.28 24.58
C HIS A 207 -16.52 18.70 23.25
N VAL A 208 -15.74 17.79 22.65
CA VAL A 208 -16.13 17.09 21.41
C VAL A 208 -17.36 16.20 21.64
N GLN A 209 -17.35 15.39 22.69
CA GLN A 209 -18.48 14.55 23.08
C GLN A 209 -19.75 15.36 23.33
N TRP A 210 -19.64 16.47 24.07
CA TRP A 210 -20.78 17.34 24.33
C TRP A 210 -21.32 17.97 23.05
N ALA A 211 -20.44 18.41 22.14
CA ALA A 211 -20.85 18.97 20.85
C ALA A 211 -21.56 17.94 19.96
N ILE A 212 -21.13 16.68 20.00
CA ILE A 212 -21.82 15.56 19.30
C ILE A 212 -23.24 15.40 19.84
N TRP A 213 -23.44 15.41 21.17
CA TRP A 213 -24.78 15.37 21.76
C TRP A 213 -25.62 16.59 21.37
N GLU A 214 -25.07 17.79 21.43
CA GLU A 214 -25.80 19.01 21.05
C GLU A 214 -26.33 18.95 19.61
N LEU A 215 -25.57 18.32 18.71
CA LEU A 215 -25.97 18.12 17.32
C LEU A 215 -27.06 17.05 17.18
N ILE A 216 -26.88 15.89 17.80
CA ILE A 216 -27.77 14.73 17.57
C ILE A 216 -29.06 14.81 18.40
N GLU A 217 -28.98 15.25 19.65
CA GLU A 217 -30.09 15.32 20.63
C GLU A 217 -30.84 16.65 20.57
N GLY A 218 -30.21 17.67 19.99
CA GLY A 218 -30.74 19.02 19.89
C GLY A 218 -30.50 19.89 21.12
N THR A 219 -30.75 21.18 20.93
CA THR A 219 -30.24 22.20 21.83
C THR A 219 -30.78 22.14 23.25
N GLY A 220 -29.83 22.08 24.21
CA GLY A 220 -30.12 22.17 25.63
C GLY A 220 -30.58 20.87 26.28
N ASN A 221 -30.49 19.75 25.56
CA ASN A 221 -30.82 18.42 26.10
C ASN A 221 -29.62 17.72 26.75
N ASN A 222 -28.40 18.19 26.52
CA ASN A 222 -27.17 17.50 26.93
C ASN A 222 -26.89 17.63 28.42
N CYS A 223 -26.58 16.50 29.07
CA CYS A 223 -26.18 16.42 30.48
C CYS A 223 -27.01 17.33 31.40
N THR A 224 -28.33 17.21 31.39
CA THR A 224 -29.19 18.09 32.19
C THR A 224 -28.96 17.94 33.70
N ASN A 225 -28.45 16.80 34.15
CA ASN A 225 -28.25 16.48 35.57
C ASN A 225 -26.80 16.20 35.97
N ASP A 226 -25.96 15.68 35.07
CA ASP A 226 -24.61 15.16 35.38
C ASP A 226 -23.78 14.98 34.09
N CYS A 227 -22.54 15.49 34.04
CA CYS A 227 -21.55 15.30 32.97
C CYS A 227 -20.23 14.69 33.49
N ASP A 228 -20.29 13.84 34.52
CA ASP A 228 -19.13 13.29 35.21
C ASP A 228 -18.12 12.57 34.29
N TYR A 229 -18.57 12.06 33.14
CA TYR A 229 -17.76 11.30 32.18
C TYR A 229 -17.14 12.16 31.05
N LEU A 230 -17.26 13.48 31.12
CA LEU A 230 -16.66 14.40 30.13
C LEU A 230 -15.28 14.94 30.54
N SER A 231 -14.63 14.32 31.52
CA SER A 231 -13.30 14.76 31.97
C SER A 231 -12.39 13.59 32.37
N CYS A 232 -11.08 13.75 32.18
CA CYS A 232 -10.09 12.76 32.62
C CYS A 232 -9.98 12.65 34.14
N ASN A 233 -10.57 13.59 34.90
CA ASN A 233 -10.42 13.67 36.35
C ASN A 233 -11.79 13.67 37.03
N PRO A 234 -12.19 12.56 37.69
CA PRO A 234 -13.50 12.45 38.33
C PRO A 234 -13.68 13.40 39.53
N ILE A 235 -12.64 14.14 39.96
CA ILE A 235 -12.66 15.06 41.10
C ILE A 235 -12.77 16.53 40.65
N ASN A 236 -12.29 16.86 39.45
CA ASN A 236 -12.42 18.18 38.82
C ASN A 236 -13.36 18.07 37.63
N GLN A 237 -14.59 17.66 37.93
CA GLN A 237 -15.63 17.33 36.97
C GLN A 237 -15.92 18.49 36.03
N TRP A 238 -16.25 18.14 34.80
CA TRP A 238 -16.70 19.05 33.75
C TRP A 238 -17.84 19.98 34.23
N ASP A 239 -18.64 19.51 35.20
CA ASP A 239 -19.72 20.27 35.83
C ASP A 239 -19.27 21.45 36.70
N ASN A 240 -18.04 21.44 37.23
CA ASN A 240 -17.55 22.54 38.07
C ASN A 240 -17.49 23.88 37.32
N ASP A 241 -17.23 23.82 36.01
CA ASP A 241 -17.17 24.97 35.10
C ASP A 241 -18.14 24.77 33.92
N LYS A 242 -19.31 24.16 34.18
CA LYS A 242 -20.30 23.76 33.17
C LYS A 242 -20.57 24.82 32.10
N THR A 243 -20.95 26.03 32.51
CA THR A 243 -21.27 27.12 31.55
C THR A 243 -20.09 27.48 30.64
N TYR A 244 -18.87 27.41 31.16
CA TYR A 244 -17.67 27.64 30.37
C TYR A 244 -17.43 26.50 29.39
N ASN A 245 -17.52 25.25 29.84
CA ASN A 245 -17.32 24.08 29.00
C ASN A 245 -18.41 23.94 27.91
N GLU A 246 -19.67 24.25 28.22
CA GLU A 246 -20.74 24.37 27.23
C GLU A 246 -20.43 25.45 26.19
N SER A 247 -19.83 26.57 26.59
CA SER A 247 -19.42 27.62 25.65
C SER A 247 -18.33 27.11 24.67
N LEU A 248 -17.37 26.32 25.14
CA LEU A 248 -16.36 25.68 24.28
C LEU A 248 -16.99 24.61 23.37
N GLY A 249 -17.93 23.82 23.89
CA GLY A 249 -18.70 22.86 23.09
C GLY A 249 -19.48 23.55 21.97
N LEU A 250 -20.11 24.70 22.25
CA LEU A 250 -20.81 25.51 21.26
C LEU A 250 -19.87 26.09 20.18
N GLU A 251 -18.60 26.37 20.48
CA GLU A 251 -17.62 26.74 19.45
C GLU A 251 -17.39 25.59 18.45
N ILE A 252 -17.38 24.34 18.92
CA ILE A 252 -17.25 23.15 18.07
C ILE A 252 -18.53 22.94 17.24
N VAL A 253 -19.71 23.14 17.82
CA VAL A 253 -20.98 23.09 17.08
C VAL A 253 -21.01 24.16 15.98
N ALA A 254 -20.60 25.39 16.31
CA ALA A 254 -20.50 26.49 15.36
C ALA A 254 -19.49 26.20 14.24
N LEU A 255 -18.38 25.52 14.56
CA LEU A 255 -17.38 25.09 13.58
C LEU A 255 -17.98 24.15 12.51
N ALA A 256 -18.98 23.35 12.88
CA ALA A 256 -19.65 22.41 11.98
C ALA A 256 -20.91 22.99 11.28
N GLU A 257 -21.23 24.26 11.48
CA GLU A 257 -22.34 24.91 10.76
C GLU A 257 -22.09 24.90 9.23
N GLY A 258 -23.11 24.50 8.46
CA GLY A 258 -23.00 24.39 6.99
C GLY A 258 -22.30 23.12 6.49
N GLN A 259 -21.92 22.20 7.38
CA GLN A 259 -21.25 20.93 7.06
C GLN A 259 -22.22 19.73 7.05
N GLU A 260 -23.52 19.95 6.84
CA GLU A 260 -24.53 18.88 6.80
C GLU A 260 -24.20 17.80 5.77
N ASN A 261 -23.55 18.19 4.66
CA ASN A 261 -23.20 17.30 3.55
C ASN A 261 -21.68 17.07 3.43
N PHE A 262 -20.93 17.22 4.53
CA PHE A 262 -19.51 16.91 4.50
C PHE A 262 -19.31 15.44 4.12
N VAL A 263 -18.35 15.18 3.23
CA VAL A 263 -17.97 13.86 2.74
C VAL A 263 -16.45 13.73 2.91
N PRO A 264 -15.96 12.85 3.80
CA PRO A 264 -14.55 12.58 3.98
C PRO A 264 -13.85 12.17 2.67
N GLU A 265 -12.70 12.78 2.41
CA GLU A 265 -11.79 12.39 1.32
C GLU A 265 -10.79 11.33 1.79
N CYS A 266 -9.94 10.85 0.88
CA CYS A 266 -8.87 9.92 1.26
C CYS A 266 -7.93 10.52 2.30
N GLY A 267 -7.46 9.68 3.23
CA GLY A 267 -6.66 10.11 4.37
C GLY A 267 -7.44 10.80 5.49
N GLN A 268 -8.75 10.99 5.31
CA GLN A 268 -9.68 11.39 6.37
C GLN A 268 -10.37 10.16 6.97
N LYS A 269 -11.10 10.40 8.05
CA LYS A 269 -11.86 9.39 8.78
C LYS A 269 -13.35 9.54 8.54
N VAL A 270 -14.07 8.43 8.64
CA VAL A 270 -15.54 8.37 8.57
C VAL A 270 -16.07 7.63 9.78
N ALA A 271 -17.18 8.13 10.33
CA ALA A 271 -17.84 7.52 11.47
C ALA A 271 -18.58 6.24 11.05
N VAL A 272 -18.38 5.20 11.85
CA VAL A 272 -19.19 3.98 11.86
C VAL A 272 -20.04 4.02 13.13
N VAL A 273 -21.35 3.88 12.95
CA VAL A 273 -22.36 3.90 14.01
C VAL A 273 -22.53 2.49 14.56
N LEU A 274 -22.35 2.36 15.87
CA LEU A 274 -22.61 1.17 16.66
C LEU A 274 -23.92 1.39 17.41
N ALA A 275 -25.03 1.01 16.78
CA ALA A 275 -26.37 1.25 17.29
C ALA A 275 -26.79 0.17 18.30
N SER A 276 -27.47 0.60 19.37
CA SER A 276 -28.11 -0.28 20.32
C SER A 276 -29.37 0.35 20.88
N THR A 277 -30.40 -0.44 21.11
CA THR A 277 -31.64 -0.01 21.78
C THR A 277 -31.66 -0.35 23.27
N VAL A 278 -30.60 -0.99 23.77
CA VAL A 278 -30.48 -1.47 25.15
C VAL A 278 -29.21 -0.97 25.85
N GLN A 279 -28.16 -0.70 25.09
CA GLN A 279 -26.91 -0.12 25.58
C GLN A 279 -26.71 1.26 24.95
N GLN A 280 -25.70 1.98 25.42
CA GLN A 280 -25.28 3.23 24.82
C GLN A 280 -24.90 3.05 23.34
N SER A 281 -25.59 3.75 22.44
CA SER A 281 -25.14 3.84 21.04
C SER A 281 -23.85 4.66 20.94
N LEU A 282 -22.92 4.19 20.12
CA LEU A 282 -21.58 4.78 19.97
C LEU A 282 -21.24 5.05 18.50
N ILE A 283 -20.21 5.87 18.29
CA ILE A 283 -19.50 5.96 17.02
C ILE A 283 -18.02 5.67 17.22
N ILE A 284 -17.43 5.01 16.24
CA ILE A 284 -15.98 4.91 16.05
C ILE A 284 -15.58 5.55 14.73
N SER A 285 -14.33 5.95 14.62
CA SER A 285 -13.79 6.50 13.37
C SER A 285 -12.90 5.46 12.67
N VAL A 286 -13.19 5.18 11.40
CA VAL A 286 -12.34 4.35 10.54
C VAL A 286 -11.78 5.18 9.40
N ASP A 287 -10.65 4.75 8.83
CA ASP A 287 -10.08 5.45 7.68
C ASP A 287 -10.97 5.25 6.44
N VAL A 288 -11.09 6.29 5.63
CA VAL A 288 -11.83 6.23 4.37
C VAL A 288 -11.06 5.31 3.41
N PRO A 289 -11.68 4.23 2.90
CA PRO A 289 -11.00 3.38 1.94
C PRO A 289 -10.79 4.11 0.62
N GLU A 290 -9.64 3.85 0.01
CA GLU A 290 -9.35 4.31 -1.33
C GLU A 290 -10.07 3.40 -2.34
N LYS A 291 -10.67 4.00 -3.36
CA LYS A 291 -11.27 3.27 -4.47
C LYS A 291 -10.19 2.49 -5.20
N GLU A 292 -10.29 1.17 -5.16
CA GLU A 292 -9.40 0.32 -5.95
C GLU A 292 -9.63 0.64 -7.44
N GLU A 293 -8.57 1.06 -8.13
CA GLU A 293 -8.63 1.19 -9.58
C GLU A 293 -8.89 -0.19 -10.17
N VAL A 294 -10.09 -0.38 -10.71
CA VAL A 294 -10.43 -1.60 -11.45
C VAL A 294 -9.42 -1.73 -12.58
N CYS A 295 -8.56 -2.74 -12.49
CA CYS A 295 -7.60 -3.04 -13.54
C CYS A 295 -8.36 -3.19 -14.86
N SER A 296 -7.84 -2.61 -15.93
CA SER A 296 -8.35 -2.91 -17.26
C SER A 296 -7.57 -4.09 -17.82
N ASP A 297 -8.28 -5.08 -18.36
CA ASP A 297 -7.66 -6.10 -19.21
C ASP A 297 -6.73 -5.41 -20.22
N CYS A 298 -5.55 -5.98 -20.48
CA CYS A 298 -4.50 -5.41 -21.33
C CYS A 298 -5.10 -4.71 -22.57
N GLU A 299 -5.05 -3.38 -22.62
CA GLU A 299 -5.60 -2.59 -23.74
C GLU A 299 -4.50 -1.80 -24.46
N GLY A 300 -4.50 -1.90 -25.79
CA GLY A 300 -3.43 -1.36 -26.64
C GLY A 300 -2.23 -2.29 -26.65
N GLU A 301 -1.08 -1.84 -26.16
CA GLU A 301 0.13 -2.66 -25.99
C GLU A 301 0.74 -2.45 -24.61
N VAL A 302 1.53 -3.42 -24.15
CA VAL A 302 2.24 -3.36 -22.87
C VAL A 302 3.38 -2.34 -22.96
N THR A 303 3.51 -1.50 -21.94
CA THR A 303 4.52 -0.44 -21.79
C THR A 303 5.55 -0.75 -20.71
N GLN A 304 5.16 -1.50 -19.67
CA GLN A 304 6.02 -1.88 -18.55
C GLN A 304 5.74 -3.30 -18.09
N LEU A 305 6.78 -4.02 -17.66
CA LEU A 305 6.67 -5.32 -17.01
C LEU A 305 7.69 -5.42 -15.88
N GLU A 306 7.25 -6.04 -14.79
CA GLU A 306 8.11 -6.53 -13.73
C GLU A 306 8.11 -8.06 -13.78
N LEU A 307 9.28 -8.65 -13.93
CA LEU A 307 9.46 -10.09 -14.13
C LEU A 307 10.28 -10.66 -12.98
N GLU A 308 9.71 -11.59 -12.22
CA GLU A 308 10.44 -12.36 -11.23
C GLU A 308 11.16 -13.54 -11.90
N PHE A 309 12.45 -13.71 -11.57
CA PHE A 309 13.29 -14.77 -12.11
C PHE A 309 13.33 -16.00 -11.18
N ASP A 310 12.60 -17.05 -11.54
CA ASP A 310 12.46 -18.30 -10.77
C ASP A 310 13.37 -19.40 -11.32
N TRP A 311 14.68 -19.13 -11.45
CA TRP A 311 15.69 -20.17 -11.69
C TRP A 311 16.36 -20.54 -10.38
N HIS A 312 16.81 -21.78 -10.22
CA HIS A 312 17.42 -22.26 -8.98
C HIS A 312 18.83 -21.68 -8.67
N ARG A 313 19.43 -20.95 -9.61
CA ARG A 313 20.78 -20.36 -9.51
C ARG A 313 20.82 -19.06 -10.30
N ALA A 314 21.77 -18.20 -9.94
CA ALA A 314 21.99 -16.97 -10.68
C ALA A 314 22.38 -17.24 -12.14
N LYS A 315 21.79 -16.50 -13.07
CA LYS A 315 22.12 -16.60 -14.50
C LYS A 315 22.23 -15.22 -15.13
N LYS A 316 22.98 -15.15 -16.22
CA LYS A 316 23.07 -13.93 -17.01
C LYS A 316 21.83 -13.79 -17.89
N VAL A 317 21.01 -12.78 -17.63
CA VAL A 317 19.76 -12.53 -18.37
C VAL A 317 19.91 -11.31 -19.27
N ASP A 318 19.44 -11.46 -20.51
CA ASP A 318 19.32 -10.41 -21.51
C ASP A 318 17.87 -10.37 -22.00
N ILE A 319 17.23 -9.20 -21.96
CA ILE A 319 15.87 -9.01 -22.48
C ILE A 319 15.93 -7.98 -23.61
N VAL A 320 15.37 -8.36 -24.75
CA VAL A 320 15.47 -7.62 -25.99
C VAL A 320 14.08 -7.34 -26.54
N GLN A 321 13.84 -6.09 -26.92
CA GLN A 321 12.65 -5.65 -27.62
C GLN A 321 12.95 -5.53 -29.12
N ARG A 322 12.01 -5.94 -29.98
CA ARG A 322 12.06 -5.65 -31.42
C ARG A 322 11.46 -4.29 -31.72
N TYR A 323 12.15 -3.47 -32.52
CA TYR A 323 11.56 -2.22 -33.01
C TYR A 323 10.41 -2.51 -33.97
N GLU A 324 9.28 -1.84 -33.73
CA GLU A 324 8.08 -1.99 -34.53
C GLU A 324 8.36 -1.80 -36.04
N GLY A 325 7.83 -2.70 -36.87
CA GLY A 325 7.97 -2.64 -38.33
C GLY A 325 9.39 -2.91 -38.87
N THR A 326 10.35 -3.29 -38.02
CA THR A 326 11.73 -3.59 -38.46
C THR A 326 12.14 -5.02 -38.10
N ARG A 327 13.34 -5.43 -38.54
CA ARG A 327 13.99 -6.68 -38.10
C ARG A 327 14.95 -6.48 -36.92
N TYR A 328 15.12 -5.25 -36.46
CA TYR A 328 16.19 -4.90 -35.53
C TYR A 328 15.70 -4.90 -34.08
N GLY A 329 16.53 -5.39 -33.17
CA GLY A 329 16.28 -5.40 -31.73
C GLY A 329 17.10 -4.38 -30.94
N LYS A 330 16.58 -3.98 -29.77
CA LYS A 330 17.25 -3.19 -28.75
C LYS A 330 17.17 -3.91 -27.40
N ARG A 331 18.27 -3.98 -26.65
CA ARG A 331 18.25 -4.50 -25.27
C ARG A 331 17.49 -3.53 -24.37
N VAL A 332 16.50 -4.06 -23.64
CA VAL A 332 15.77 -3.34 -22.59
C VAL A 332 16.26 -3.74 -21.20
N TYR A 333 16.92 -4.90 -21.10
CA TYR A 333 17.69 -5.35 -19.94
C TYR A 333 18.95 -6.05 -20.44
N CYS A 334 20.13 -5.70 -19.91
CA CYS A 334 21.41 -6.08 -20.51
C CYS A 334 22.42 -6.67 -19.51
N ASN A 335 22.83 -7.91 -19.76
CA ASN A 335 24.05 -8.55 -19.26
C ASN A 335 24.18 -8.54 -17.73
N ARG A 336 23.08 -8.83 -17.02
CA ARG A 336 23.11 -8.88 -15.55
C ARG A 336 22.96 -10.30 -15.06
N SER A 337 23.75 -10.65 -14.06
CA SER A 337 23.54 -11.88 -13.29
C SER A 337 22.36 -11.65 -12.36
N VAL A 338 21.24 -12.30 -12.66
CA VAL A 338 19.98 -12.19 -11.92
C VAL A 338 19.89 -13.33 -10.93
N GLN A 339 19.63 -13.02 -9.65
CA GLN A 339 19.49 -14.02 -8.59
C GLN A 339 18.10 -14.68 -8.61
N PRO A 340 17.95 -15.91 -8.09
CA PRO A 340 16.64 -16.51 -7.85
C PRO A 340 15.73 -15.59 -7.03
N GLY A 341 14.50 -15.35 -7.50
CA GLY A 341 13.51 -14.45 -6.88
C GLY A 341 13.75 -12.96 -7.12
N GLU A 342 14.79 -12.57 -7.87
CA GLU A 342 15.02 -11.17 -8.21
C GLU A 342 13.99 -10.68 -9.23
N VAL A 343 13.47 -9.47 -9.00
CA VAL A 343 12.50 -8.80 -9.88
C VAL A 343 13.23 -7.89 -10.86
N ILE A 344 12.98 -8.12 -12.15
CA ILE A 344 13.54 -7.37 -13.26
C ILE A 344 12.49 -6.39 -13.78
N ASN A 345 12.82 -5.10 -13.73
CA ASN A 345 11.96 -4.03 -14.24
C ASN A 345 12.38 -3.62 -15.66
N ILE A 346 11.46 -3.70 -16.61
CA ILE A 346 11.69 -3.29 -18.00
C ILE A 346 10.61 -2.34 -18.49
N SER A 347 10.98 -1.48 -19.44
CA SER A 347 10.06 -0.54 -20.09
C SER A 347 10.24 -0.54 -21.60
N GLY A 348 9.14 -0.33 -22.31
CA GLY A 348 9.10 -0.27 -23.76
C GLY A 348 9.90 0.90 -24.31
N THR A 349 10.54 0.68 -25.46
CA THR A 349 11.46 1.63 -26.10
C THR A 349 11.01 2.08 -27.48
N ASN A 350 9.79 1.70 -27.89
CA ASN A 350 9.16 2.29 -29.07
C ASN A 350 8.84 3.76 -28.83
N ARG A 351 8.49 4.49 -29.90
CA ARG A 351 8.22 5.94 -29.84
C ARG A 351 7.04 6.28 -28.92
N ASP A 352 6.08 5.39 -28.81
CA ASP A 352 4.90 5.45 -27.95
C ASP A 352 5.12 4.81 -26.56
N GLY A 353 6.33 4.34 -26.27
CA GLY A 353 6.70 3.72 -25.00
C GLY A 353 6.29 2.24 -24.88
N THR A 354 5.83 1.59 -25.95
CA THR A 354 5.41 0.18 -25.91
C THR A 354 6.57 -0.78 -26.19
N PHE A 355 6.36 -2.08 -25.88
CA PHE A 355 7.24 -3.17 -26.31
C PHE A 355 6.99 -3.64 -27.75
N GLY A 356 5.85 -3.29 -28.35
CA GLY A 356 5.36 -3.91 -29.58
C GLY A 356 4.90 -5.36 -29.35
N LYS A 357 5.17 -6.25 -30.31
CA LYS A 357 4.59 -7.60 -30.32
C LYS A 357 5.17 -8.57 -29.31
N TYR A 358 6.49 -8.58 -29.15
CA TYR A 358 7.19 -9.51 -28.29
C TYR A 358 8.40 -8.85 -27.63
N ILE A 359 8.70 -9.31 -26.42
CA ILE A 359 10.05 -9.26 -25.85
C ILE A 359 10.69 -10.64 -25.96
N TYR A 360 11.99 -10.67 -26.19
CA TYR A 360 12.80 -11.88 -26.38
C TYR A 360 13.78 -11.97 -25.23
N ILE A 361 13.85 -13.14 -24.61
CA ILE A 361 14.65 -13.39 -23.42
C ILE A 361 15.77 -14.37 -23.77
N TYR A 362 16.98 -14.01 -23.34
CA TYR A 362 18.19 -14.79 -23.51
C TYR A 362 18.79 -15.08 -22.15
N ILE A 363 19.23 -16.33 -21.93
CA ILE A 363 19.92 -16.77 -20.73
C ILE A 363 21.30 -17.26 -21.14
N ASN A 364 22.35 -16.73 -20.50
CA ASN A 364 23.75 -17.00 -20.82
C ASN A 364 24.06 -16.82 -22.32
N ASN A 365 23.51 -15.76 -22.93
CA ASN A 365 23.59 -15.41 -24.36
C ASN A 365 22.86 -16.37 -25.32
N CYS A 366 22.19 -17.41 -24.82
CA CYS A 366 21.38 -18.32 -25.64
C CYS A 366 19.93 -17.87 -25.63
N TYR A 367 19.24 -17.93 -26.78
CA TYR A 367 17.81 -17.66 -26.84
C TYR A 367 17.07 -18.65 -25.95
N TYR A 368 16.20 -18.13 -25.08
CA TYR A 368 15.44 -18.94 -24.14
C TYR A 368 13.95 -18.97 -24.52
N THR A 369 13.28 -17.82 -24.51
CA THR A 369 11.85 -17.70 -24.85
C THR A 369 11.49 -16.29 -25.30
N LYS A 370 10.23 -16.08 -25.66
CA LYS A 370 9.64 -14.76 -25.92
C LYS A 370 8.30 -14.63 -25.20
N ILE A 371 7.99 -13.42 -24.75
CA ILE A 371 6.70 -13.08 -24.13
C ILE A 371 5.95 -12.15 -25.08
N ARG A 372 4.65 -12.44 -25.32
CA ARG A 372 3.80 -11.61 -26.18
C ARG A 372 3.28 -10.41 -25.40
N THR A 373 3.46 -9.21 -25.95
CA THR A 373 3.24 -7.92 -25.26
C THR A 373 2.25 -7.00 -25.96
N ASN A 374 1.56 -7.46 -27.00
CA ASN A 374 0.61 -6.66 -27.77
C ASN A 374 -0.85 -6.81 -27.33
N CYS A 375 -1.10 -7.29 -26.11
CA CYS A 375 -2.44 -7.46 -25.53
C CYS A 375 -3.46 -8.34 -26.28
N ASP A 376 -3.11 -8.93 -27.44
CA ASP A 376 -3.98 -9.91 -28.14
C ASP A 376 -4.20 -11.20 -27.32
N THR A 377 -3.29 -11.46 -26.38
CA THR A 377 -3.39 -12.53 -25.40
C THR A 377 -3.33 -11.90 -24.02
N LYS A 378 -4.14 -12.41 -23.09
CA LYS A 378 -4.08 -11.98 -21.69
C LYS A 378 -2.66 -12.15 -21.16
N ILE A 379 -2.17 -11.11 -20.50
CA ILE A 379 -0.88 -11.03 -19.80
C ILE A 379 -1.09 -10.12 -18.60
N GLY A 380 -0.47 -10.46 -17.48
CA GLY A 380 -0.53 -9.71 -16.24
C GLY A 380 -0.01 -10.55 -15.08
N PRO A 381 -0.15 -10.08 -13.83
CA PRO A 381 0.33 -10.78 -12.65
C PRO A 381 -0.08 -12.26 -12.62
N GLY A 382 0.89 -13.15 -12.40
CA GLY A 382 0.68 -14.60 -12.41
C GLY A 382 0.81 -15.27 -13.78
N TYR A 383 1.16 -14.53 -14.84
CA TYR A 383 1.51 -15.11 -16.13
C TYR A 383 2.93 -15.70 -16.09
N TYR A 384 3.06 -17.00 -16.34
CA TYR A 384 4.34 -17.69 -16.40
C TYR A 384 4.79 -17.99 -17.84
N ARG A 385 6.07 -17.77 -18.11
CA ARG A 385 6.73 -18.24 -19.34
C ARG A 385 8.13 -18.76 -19.02
N GLY A 386 8.26 -20.09 -18.96
CA GLY A 386 9.49 -20.72 -18.51
C GLY A 386 9.74 -20.37 -17.04
N VAL A 387 10.92 -19.84 -16.74
CA VAL A 387 11.35 -19.38 -15.40
C VAL A 387 11.02 -17.91 -15.08
N PHE A 388 10.23 -17.24 -15.91
CA PHE A 388 9.82 -15.86 -15.66
C PHE A 388 8.34 -15.81 -15.29
N ASN A 389 8.07 -15.16 -14.16
CA ASN A 389 6.73 -14.83 -13.70
C ASN A 389 6.50 -13.32 -13.87
N VAL A 390 5.39 -12.93 -14.48
CA VAL A 390 4.98 -11.52 -14.48
C VAL A 390 4.38 -11.23 -13.10
N VAL A 391 4.97 -10.28 -12.36
CA VAL A 391 4.45 -9.86 -11.04
C VAL A 391 3.66 -8.56 -11.13
N SER A 392 3.98 -7.70 -12.10
CA SER A 392 3.20 -6.50 -12.41
C SER A 392 3.47 -6.02 -13.85
N GLY A 393 2.65 -5.08 -14.33
CA GLY A 393 2.89 -4.41 -15.61
C GLY A 393 1.85 -3.36 -15.93
N LYS A 394 2.10 -2.58 -16.99
CA LYS A 394 1.20 -1.52 -17.47
C LYS A 394 0.97 -1.62 -18.98
N SER A 395 -0.19 -1.18 -19.42
CA SER A 395 -0.58 -1.07 -20.83
C SER A 395 -0.84 0.37 -21.23
N SER A 396 -0.67 0.65 -22.51
CA SER A 396 -0.78 2.01 -23.09
C SER A 396 -2.16 2.66 -22.92
N LYS A 397 -3.22 1.86 -22.76
CA LYS A 397 -4.61 2.36 -22.64
C LYS A 397 -5.35 1.86 -21.40
N GLY A 398 -4.97 0.70 -20.87
CA GLY A 398 -5.66 0.06 -19.74
C GLY A 398 -5.05 0.34 -18.37
N GLY A 399 -3.94 1.06 -18.27
CA GLY A 399 -3.25 1.23 -16.99
C GLY A 399 -2.61 -0.08 -16.54
N GLU A 400 -2.75 -0.42 -15.26
CA GLU A 400 -2.16 -1.63 -14.68
C GLU A 400 -2.80 -2.92 -15.24
N LEU A 401 -1.98 -3.94 -15.47
CA LEU A 401 -2.43 -5.22 -16.01
C LEU A 401 -3.18 -6.02 -14.94
N CYS A 402 -4.37 -6.52 -15.27
CA CYS A 402 -5.10 -7.46 -14.44
C CYS A 402 -4.39 -8.80 -14.25
N GLU A 403 -4.68 -9.49 -13.15
CA GLU A 403 -4.23 -10.87 -12.92
C GLU A 403 -4.51 -11.77 -14.12
N PHE A 404 -3.52 -12.57 -14.47
CA PHE A 404 -3.62 -13.52 -15.56
C PHE A 404 -4.48 -14.71 -15.14
N VAL A 405 -5.65 -14.83 -15.77
CA VAL A 405 -6.51 -16.01 -15.65
C VAL A 405 -6.27 -16.92 -16.86
N GLU A 406 -5.74 -18.12 -16.62
CA GLU A 406 -5.60 -19.13 -17.67
C GLU A 406 -6.97 -19.45 -18.29
N SER A 407 -7.09 -19.30 -19.61
CA SER A 407 -8.34 -19.64 -20.28
C SER A 407 -8.56 -21.16 -20.22
N THR A 408 -9.58 -21.60 -19.50
CA THR A 408 -10.00 -23.02 -19.38
C THR A 408 -10.61 -23.60 -20.66
N HIS A 409 -10.45 -22.92 -21.81
CA HIS A 409 -10.94 -23.42 -23.08
C HIS A 409 -10.04 -24.57 -23.55
N TYR A 410 -10.41 -25.80 -23.17
CA TYR A 410 -10.04 -27.01 -23.90
C TYR A 410 -10.28 -26.74 -25.38
N LYS A 411 -9.21 -26.58 -26.15
CA LYS A 411 -9.28 -26.71 -27.61
C LYS A 411 -9.89 -28.08 -27.87
N CYS A 412 -11.17 -28.11 -28.28
CA CYS A 412 -11.74 -29.25 -28.96
C CYS A 412 -10.85 -29.52 -30.18
N VAL A 413 -9.95 -30.50 -30.04
CA VAL A 413 -9.09 -30.95 -31.12
C VAL A 413 -10.03 -31.61 -32.14
N ARG A 414 -10.38 -30.88 -33.20
CA ARG A 414 -10.93 -31.53 -34.39
C ARG A 414 -9.75 -32.22 -35.07
N TYR A 415 -9.63 -33.51 -34.82
CA TYR A 415 -8.96 -34.42 -35.74
C TYR A 415 -9.73 -34.37 -37.06
N TRP A 416 -9.05 -33.96 -38.13
CA TRP A 416 -9.47 -34.21 -39.50
C TRP A 416 -8.53 -35.25 -40.10
#